data_AF-A0A6N9NHD0-F1
#
_entry.id   AF-A0A6N9NHD0-F1
#
_cell.length_a   1.000
_cell.length_b   1.000
_cell.length_c   1.000
_cell.angle_alpha   90.00
_cell.angle_beta   90.00
_cell.angle_gamma   90.00
#
_symmetry.space_group_name_H-M   'P 1'
#
loop_
_entity.id
_entity.type
_entity.pdbx_description
1 polymer ?
#
loop_
_entity_poly.entity_id
_entity_poly.type
_entity_poly.pdbx_seq_one_letter_code
_entity_poly.pdbx_strand_id
1 'polypeptide(L)'
;MKTHCIFILVNQLEEINSDTLPKLKHPCISITDLISIRKKNSLRLSMEDIFIGTKATWKNIANRIEEYQELSFLRDGKLDIIYYSIYDSLTRTYTDAADQYFHFYDHCIHRNEIEQLIEGFPPSFSCEFKNKSGETSKSKILDLKSEPKDTPNYFQFDFGFLSNKNHSRFSPI
;
A
#
# COMPACT_ATOMS: atom_id res chain seq x y z
N MET A 1 15.84 -6.49 11.82
CA MET A 1 14.42 -6.16 12.03
C MET A 1 13.57 -6.95 11.03
N LYS A 2 12.48 -7.59 11.44
CA LYS A 2 11.62 -8.36 10.51
C LYS A 2 10.64 -7.39 9.83
N THR A 3 10.60 -7.39 8.50
CA THR A 3 9.65 -6.60 7.71
C THR A 3 8.53 -7.51 7.22
N HIS A 4 7.32 -7.22 7.66
CA HIS A 4 6.06 -7.78 7.18
C HIS A 4 5.54 -6.94 6.03
N CYS A 5 4.76 -7.55 5.15
CA CYS A 5 4.20 -6.84 3.99
C CYS A 5 2.76 -7.26 3.75
N ILE A 6 1.88 -6.27 3.57
CA ILE A 6 0.56 -6.45 2.97
C ILE A 6 0.63 -5.97 1.53
N PHE A 7 0.14 -6.78 0.61
CA PHE A 7 0.06 -6.46 -0.81
C PHE A 7 -1.39 -6.41 -1.27
N ILE A 8 -1.79 -5.29 -1.85
CA ILE A 8 -3.14 -5.00 -2.30
C ILE A 8 -3.10 -4.66 -3.79
N LEU A 9 -3.82 -5.44 -4.58
CA LEU A 9 -4.02 -5.24 -6.01
C LEU A 9 -5.51 -5.12 -6.33
N VAL A 10 -5.92 -3.93 -6.74
CA VAL A 10 -7.29 -3.63 -7.14
C VAL A 10 -7.34 -3.54 -8.66
N ASN A 11 -7.73 -4.67 -9.27
CA ASN A 11 -7.91 -4.83 -10.70
C ASN A 11 -9.36 -5.23 -11.07
N GLN A 12 -10.24 -5.23 -10.08
CA GLN A 12 -11.67 -5.47 -10.19
C GLN A 12 -12.38 -4.55 -9.19
N LEU A 13 -13.54 -4.02 -9.58
CA LEU A 13 -14.46 -3.29 -8.71
C LEU A 13 -15.83 -3.98 -8.80
N GLU A 14 -16.53 -4.08 -7.68
CA GLU A 14 -17.86 -4.71 -7.61
C GLU A 14 -18.87 -4.00 -8.52
N GLU A 15 -18.80 -2.66 -8.56
CA GLU A 15 -19.70 -1.82 -9.36
C GLU A 15 -19.41 -1.85 -10.86
N ILE A 16 -18.22 -2.31 -11.27
CA ILE A 16 -17.79 -2.25 -12.67
C ILE A 16 -17.71 -3.63 -13.30
N ASN A 17 -18.63 -3.88 -14.24
CA ASN A 17 -18.48 -4.97 -15.19
C ASN A 17 -17.26 -4.69 -16.09
N SER A 18 -16.29 -5.60 -16.09
CA SER A 18 -15.01 -5.47 -16.82
C SER A 18 -15.15 -5.15 -18.31
N ASP A 19 -16.32 -5.44 -18.89
CA ASP A 19 -16.60 -5.29 -20.31
C ASP A 19 -16.80 -3.82 -20.76
N THR A 20 -17.00 -2.89 -19.83
CA THR A 20 -17.28 -1.47 -20.15
C THR A 20 -16.08 -0.55 -20.03
N LEU A 21 -14.96 -1.02 -19.48
CA LEU A 21 -13.80 -0.18 -19.21
C LEU A 21 -12.84 -0.08 -20.39
N PRO A 22 -12.18 1.08 -20.58
CA PRO A 22 -11.05 1.20 -21.50
C PRO A 22 -10.01 0.14 -21.16
N LYS A 23 -9.49 -0.56 -22.17
CA LYS A 23 -8.39 -1.53 -22.01
C LYS A 23 -7.10 -0.79 -21.65
N LEU A 24 -6.98 -0.37 -20.40
CA LEU A 24 -5.76 0.21 -19.85
C LEU A 24 -4.69 -0.87 -19.83
N LYS A 25 -3.53 -0.61 -20.45
CA LYS A 25 -2.37 -1.49 -20.34
C LYS A 25 -1.84 -1.41 -18.91
N HIS A 26 -2.12 -2.43 -18.12
CA HIS A 26 -1.61 -2.55 -16.76
C HIS A 26 -0.68 -3.78 -16.64
N PRO A 27 0.36 -3.69 -15.82
CA PRO A 27 1.24 -4.82 -15.54
C PRO A 27 0.46 -5.98 -14.91
N CYS A 28 0.58 -7.17 -15.52
CA CYS A 28 0.03 -8.39 -14.96
C CYS A 28 0.88 -8.87 -13.79
N ILE A 29 0.37 -8.67 -12.58
CA ILE A 29 0.96 -9.15 -11.33
C ILE A 29 0.19 -10.39 -10.89
N SER A 30 0.90 -11.52 -10.85
CA SER A 30 0.36 -12.79 -10.39
C SER A 30 0.86 -13.11 -8.97
N ILE A 31 0.16 -14.02 -8.30
CA ILE A 31 0.60 -14.58 -7.01
C ILE A 31 2.02 -15.18 -7.12
N THR A 32 2.35 -15.80 -8.24
CA THR A 32 3.68 -16.38 -8.50
C THR A 32 4.79 -15.34 -8.48
N ASP A 33 4.50 -14.13 -8.96
CA ASP A 33 5.45 -13.01 -8.91
C ASP A 33 5.70 -12.58 -7.46
N LEU A 34 4.63 -12.49 -6.67
CA LEU A 34 4.70 -12.12 -5.26
C LEU A 34 5.48 -13.15 -4.42
N ILE A 35 5.26 -14.44 -4.68
CA ILE A 35 6.02 -15.54 -4.04
C ILE A 35 7.50 -15.48 -4.43
N SER A 36 7.81 -15.08 -5.66
CA SER A 36 9.19 -14.97 -6.14
C SER A 36 9.98 -13.85 -5.46
N ILE A 37 9.30 -12.76 -5.08
CA ILE A 37 9.91 -11.64 -4.32
C ILE A 37 10.25 -12.06 -2.89
N ARG A 38 9.35 -12.83 -2.24
CA ARG A 38 9.58 -13.37 -0.89
C ARG A 38 10.90 -14.14 -0.78
N LYS A 39 11.36 -14.76 -1.86
CA LYS A 39 12.64 -15.50 -1.90
C LYS A 39 13.87 -14.60 -2.06
N LYS A 40 13.71 -13.40 -2.62
CA LYS A 40 14.80 -12.46 -2.94
C LYS A 40 15.04 -11.40 -1.87
N ASN A 41 13.98 -10.94 -1.22
CA ASN A 41 14.03 -9.93 -0.18
C ASN A 41 13.75 -10.61 1.16
N SER A 42 14.39 -10.19 2.25
CA SER A 42 14.17 -10.65 3.63
C SER A 42 12.78 -10.31 4.19
N LEU A 43 11.81 -10.12 3.29
CA LEU A 43 10.46 -9.68 3.50
C LEU A 43 9.54 -10.88 3.70
N ARG A 44 8.76 -10.83 4.78
CA ARG A 44 7.77 -11.86 5.08
C ARG A 44 6.45 -11.47 4.46
N LEU A 45 6.15 -12.08 3.32
CA LEU A 45 4.83 -12.02 2.68
C LEU A 45 4.10 -13.35 2.93
N SER A 46 3.07 -13.33 3.78
CA SER A 46 2.15 -14.46 3.94
C SER A 46 1.12 -14.46 2.81
N MET A 47 0.52 -15.62 2.53
CA MET A 47 -0.61 -15.71 1.61
C MET A 47 -1.83 -14.93 2.11
N GLU A 48 -1.98 -14.84 3.44
CA GLU A 48 -3.01 -14.04 4.12
C GLU A 48 -2.81 -12.53 3.95
N ASP A 49 -1.60 -12.10 3.58
CA ASP A 49 -1.28 -10.69 3.39
C ASP A 49 -1.42 -10.26 1.92
N ILE A 50 -1.92 -11.14 1.04
CA ILE A 50 -2.07 -10.89 -0.40
C ILE A 50 -3.55 -10.75 -0.74
N PHE A 51 -3.95 -9.54 -1.14
CA PHE A 51 -5.30 -9.20 -1.54
C PHE A 51 -5.32 -8.80 -3.01
N ILE A 52 -6.04 -9.57 -3.84
CA ILE A 52 -6.11 -9.36 -5.29
C ILE A 52 -7.56 -9.48 -5.76
N GLY A 53 -8.01 -8.54 -6.60
CA GLY A 53 -9.33 -8.57 -7.23
C GLY A 53 -10.46 -8.60 -6.19
N THR A 54 -11.41 -9.53 -6.31
CA THR A 54 -12.54 -9.71 -5.37
C THR A 54 -12.14 -9.88 -3.90
N LYS A 55 -10.89 -10.25 -3.60
CA LYS A 55 -10.42 -10.37 -2.20
C LYS A 55 -9.94 -9.05 -1.61
N ALA A 56 -9.67 -8.05 -2.44
CA ALA A 56 -9.20 -6.73 -2.01
C ALA A 56 -10.35 -5.85 -1.51
N THR A 57 -11.14 -6.37 -0.58
CA THR A 57 -12.19 -5.61 0.09
C THR A 57 -11.61 -4.76 1.20
N TRP A 58 -12.21 -3.59 1.44
CA TRP A 58 -11.74 -2.70 2.50
C TRP A 58 -11.80 -3.39 3.87
N LYS A 59 -12.92 -4.08 4.16
CA LYS A 59 -13.09 -4.82 5.42
C LYS A 59 -11.99 -5.84 5.69
N ASN A 60 -11.59 -6.62 4.70
CA ASN A 60 -10.55 -7.64 4.88
C ASN A 60 -9.18 -7.01 5.14
N ILE A 61 -8.90 -5.91 4.45
CA ILE A 61 -7.63 -5.19 4.55
C ILE A 61 -7.53 -4.46 5.89
N ALA A 62 -8.59 -3.75 6.30
CA ALA A 62 -8.66 -3.07 7.60
C ALA A 62 -8.45 -4.06 8.75
N ASN A 63 -9.20 -5.16 8.78
CA ASN A 63 -9.03 -6.22 9.78
C ASN A 63 -7.59 -6.75 9.82
N ARG A 64 -6.97 -6.96 8.65
CA ARG A 64 -5.59 -7.47 8.61
C ARG A 64 -4.59 -6.43 9.13
N ILE A 65 -4.81 -5.15 8.89
CA ILE A 65 -3.99 -4.08 9.46
C ILE A 65 -4.14 -4.04 10.98
N GLU A 66 -5.35 -4.14 11.50
CA GLU A 66 -5.65 -4.21 12.95
C GLU A 66 -4.95 -5.40 13.62
N GLU A 67 -4.96 -6.58 13.02
CA GLU A 67 -4.21 -7.74 13.53
C GLU A 67 -2.71 -7.44 13.64
N TYR A 68 -2.13 -6.71 12.69
CA TYR A 68 -0.74 -6.28 12.77
C TYR A 68 -0.52 -5.20 13.85
N GLN A 69 -1.49 -4.32 14.08
CA GLN A 69 -1.44 -3.37 15.20
C GLN A 69 -1.41 -4.13 16.53
N GLU A 70 -2.28 -5.11 16.73
CA GLU A 70 -2.27 -5.93 17.95
C GLU A 70 -0.92 -6.63 18.15
N LEU A 71 -0.38 -7.22 17.07
CA LEU A 71 0.93 -7.87 17.10
C LEU A 71 2.09 -6.89 17.38
N SER A 72 1.95 -5.63 17.01
CA SER A 72 2.99 -4.62 17.19
C SER A 72 3.23 -4.23 18.65
N PHE A 73 2.24 -4.42 19.53
CA PHE A 73 2.41 -4.23 20.97
C PHE A 73 3.23 -5.33 21.64
N LEU A 74 3.38 -6.48 20.98
CA LEU A 74 4.08 -7.65 21.53
C LEU A 74 5.53 -7.76 21.04
N ARG A 75 5.88 -7.11 19.93
CA ARG A 75 7.21 -7.23 19.30
C ARG A 75 7.52 -6.04 18.41
N ASP A 76 8.80 -5.70 18.36
CA ASP A 76 9.32 -4.74 17.39
C ASP A 76 9.28 -5.30 15.96
N GLY A 77 9.06 -4.43 15.00
CA GLY A 77 8.98 -4.82 13.60
C GLY A 77 8.66 -3.68 12.66
N LYS A 78 8.47 -4.04 11.40
CA LYS A 78 8.01 -3.13 10.36
C LYS A 78 6.90 -3.78 9.55
N LEU A 79 5.87 -3.02 9.19
CA LEU A 79 4.85 -3.37 8.20
C LEU A 79 4.93 -2.40 7.02
N ASP A 80 5.11 -2.96 5.82
CA ASP A 80 4.95 -2.23 4.56
C ASP A 80 3.61 -2.62 3.91
N ILE A 81 2.71 -1.66 3.73
CA ILE A 81 1.44 -1.84 3.01
C ILE A 81 1.63 -1.30 1.60
N ILE A 82 1.44 -2.16 0.61
CA ILE A 82 1.68 -1.83 -0.80
C ILE A 82 0.36 -1.89 -1.52
N TYR A 83 -0.07 -0.73 -1.99
CA TYR A 83 -1.32 -0.56 -2.69
C TYR A 83 -1.06 -0.28 -4.16
N TYR A 84 -1.76 -1.02 -5.01
CA TYR A 84 -1.76 -0.81 -6.44
C TYR A 84 -3.17 -0.99 -6.99
N SER A 85 -3.69 0.06 -7.61
CA SER A 85 -4.99 0.06 -8.26
C SER A 85 -4.81 0.47 -9.71
N ILE A 86 -5.41 -0.29 -10.62
CA ILE A 86 -5.44 0.09 -12.04
C ILE A 86 -6.38 1.27 -12.30
N TYR A 87 -7.24 1.58 -11.33
CA TYR A 87 -8.29 2.58 -11.43
C TYR A 87 -7.84 3.97 -10.97
N ASP A 88 -6.75 4.12 -10.21
CA ASP A 88 -6.32 5.45 -9.73
C ASP A 88 -6.03 6.41 -10.90
N SER A 89 -5.46 5.89 -12.00
CA SER A 89 -5.23 6.68 -13.22
C SER A 89 -6.53 7.16 -13.87
N LEU A 90 -7.58 6.34 -13.81
CA LEU A 90 -8.90 6.67 -14.29
C LEU A 90 -9.54 7.72 -13.38
N THR A 91 -9.50 7.53 -12.07
CA THR A 91 -10.06 8.46 -11.07
C THR A 91 -9.45 9.86 -11.20
N ARG A 92 -8.13 9.95 -11.40
CA ARG A 92 -7.42 11.23 -11.66
C ARG A 92 -7.87 11.95 -12.92
N THR A 93 -8.46 11.24 -13.88
CA THR A 93 -9.00 11.85 -15.10
C THR A 93 -10.34 12.54 -14.83
N TYR A 94 -11.08 12.10 -13.80
CA TYR A 94 -12.44 12.56 -13.51
C TYR A 94 -12.56 13.46 -12.28
N THR A 95 -11.55 13.51 -11.40
CA THR A 95 -11.56 14.37 -10.22
C THR A 95 -10.16 14.83 -9.81
N ASP A 96 -10.05 16.11 -9.46
CA ASP A 96 -8.84 16.72 -8.90
C ASP A 96 -8.53 16.21 -7.47
N ALA A 97 -9.52 15.62 -6.80
CA ALA A 97 -9.38 15.06 -5.46
C ALA A 97 -8.97 13.58 -5.46
N ALA A 98 -8.60 13.00 -6.61
CA ALA A 98 -8.32 11.57 -6.73
C ALA A 98 -7.28 11.03 -5.74
N ASP A 99 -6.29 11.85 -5.35
CA ASP A 99 -5.25 11.43 -4.40
C ASP A 99 -5.76 11.34 -2.94
N GLN A 100 -6.99 11.79 -2.67
CA GLN A 100 -7.65 11.68 -1.38
C GLN A 100 -8.48 10.41 -1.24
N TYR A 101 -8.62 9.61 -2.30
CA TYR A 101 -9.48 8.43 -2.31
C TYR A 101 -8.71 7.17 -2.71
N PHE A 102 -9.05 6.06 -2.07
CA PHE A 102 -8.52 4.74 -2.43
C PHE A 102 -9.69 3.82 -2.79
N HIS A 103 -9.58 3.17 -3.94
CA HIS A 103 -10.56 2.22 -4.40
C HIS A 103 -10.18 0.83 -3.95
N PHE A 104 -11.13 0.14 -3.34
CA PHE A 104 -11.11 -1.29 -3.02
C PHE A 104 -12.19 -1.98 -3.84
N TYR A 105 -12.22 -3.31 -3.80
CA TYR A 105 -13.19 -4.07 -4.57
C TYR A 105 -14.63 -3.62 -4.29
N ASP A 106 -14.97 -3.40 -3.03
CA ASP A 106 -16.33 -3.15 -2.53
C ASP A 106 -16.57 -1.69 -2.06
N HIS A 107 -15.51 -0.92 -1.80
CA HIS A 107 -15.61 0.43 -1.22
C HIS A 107 -14.63 1.41 -1.85
N CYS A 108 -15.02 2.68 -1.86
CA CYS A 108 -14.09 3.80 -2.05
C CYS A 108 -13.96 4.51 -0.70
N ILE A 109 -12.74 4.55 -0.16
CA ILE A 109 -12.49 5.17 1.16
C ILE A 109 -11.75 6.49 1.00
N HIS A 110 -11.89 7.35 2.01
CA HIS A 110 -11.07 8.55 2.10
C HIS A 110 -9.69 8.24 2.71
N ARG A 111 -8.65 8.98 2.31
CA ARG A 111 -7.26 8.82 2.77
C ARG A 111 -7.13 8.84 4.29
N ASN A 112 -7.94 9.65 4.97
CA ASN A 112 -7.94 9.73 6.43
C ASN A 112 -8.26 8.38 7.11
N GLU A 113 -9.05 7.50 6.46
CA GLU A 113 -9.40 6.20 7.04
C GLU A 113 -8.18 5.29 7.16
N ILE A 114 -7.32 5.27 6.13
CA ILE A 114 -6.08 4.50 6.20
C ILE A 114 -5.00 5.19 7.03
N GLU A 115 -4.97 6.52 7.06
CA GLU A 115 -4.09 7.29 7.96
C GLU A 115 -4.35 6.94 9.42
N GLN A 116 -5.62 6.90 9.84
CA GLN A 116 -6.00 6.53 11.22
C GLN A 116 -5.51 5.13 11.60
N LEU A 117 -5.60 4.16 10.68
CA LEU A 117 -5.04 2.82 10.91
C LEU A 117 -3.51 2.82 10.98
N ILE A 118 -2.81 3.66 10.22
CA ILE A 118 -1.34 3.73 10.27
C ILE A 118 -0.87 4.42 11.57
N GLU A 119 -1.59 5.44 12.01
CA GLU A 119 -1.29 6.17 13.26
C GLU A 119 -1.54 5.34 14.52
N GLY A 120 -2.38 4.29 14.44
CA GLY A 120 -2.64 3.39 15.56
C GLY A 120 -1.46 2.49 15.97
N PHE A 121 -0.38 2.42 15.18
CA PHE A 121 0.79 1.62 15.51
C PHE A 121 1.68 2.29 16.57
N PRO A 122 2.24 1.53 17.53
CA PRO A 122 3.14 2.06 18.55
C PRO A 122 4.45 2.56 17.92
N PRO A 123 5.16 3.53 18.54
CA PRO A 123 6.40 4.10 18.00
C PRO A 123 7.53 3.09 17.79
N SER A 124 7.51 1.95 18.51
CA SER A 124 8.46 0.85 18.39
C SER A 124 8.26 0.02 17.12
N PHE A 125 7.14 0.20 16.41
CA PHE A 125 6.79 -0.55 15.23
C PHE A 125 6.52 0.38 14.04
N SER A 126 7.32 0.25 12.99
CA SER A 126 7.20 1.13 11.83
C SER A 126 6.12 0.62 10.86
N CYS A 127 5.12 1.45 10.55
CA CYS A 127 4.14 1.18 9.52
C CYS A 127 4.27 2.20 8.38
N GLU A 128 4.34 1.72 7.14
CA GLU A 128 4.43 2.55 5.93
C GLU A 128 3.39 2.09 4.90
N PHE A 129 2.56 3.01 4.42
CA PHE A 129 1.68 2.77 3.27
C PHE A 129 2.26 3.41 2.01
N LYS A 130 2.30 2.62 0.93
CA LYS A 130 2.94 2.95 -0.34
C LYS A 130 1.93 2.78 -1.47
N ASN A 131 1.39 3.89 -1.97
CA ASN A 131 0.62 3.87 -3.22
C ASN A 131 1.56 3.77 -4.42
N LYS A 132 1.40 2.70 -5.22
CA LYS A 132 2.18 2.41 -6.43
C LYS A 132 1.35 2.48 -7.71
N SER A 133 0.09 2.91 -7.68
CA SER A 133 -0.83 2.90 -8.82
C SER A 133 -0.39 3.74 -10.02
N GLY A 134 0.58 4.65 -9.86
CA GLY A 134 1.22 5.38 -10.96
C GLY A 134 2.35 4.64 -11.67
N GLU A 135 2.78 3.48 -11.15
CA GLU A 135 3.88 2.71 -11.72
C GLU A 135 3.41 1.83 -12.88
N THR A 136 4.11 1.93 -14.01
CA THR A 136 3.83 1.12 -15.21
C THR A 136 4.71 -0.11 -15.31
N SER A 137 5.85 -0.12 -14.59
CA SER A 137 6.76 -1.25 -14.56
C SER A 137 6.43 -2.20 -13.42
N LYS A 138 6.20 -3.47 -13.76
CA LYS A 138 6.06 -4.57 -12.80
C LYS A 138 7.22 -4.63 -11.81
N SER A 139 8.47 -4.40 -12.27
CA SER A 139 9.62 -4.42 -11.38
C SER A 139 9.58 -3.33 -10.31
N LYS A 140 8.98 -2.17 -10.60
CA LYS A 140 8.89 -1.04 -9.67
C LYS A 140 7.74 -1.17 -8.66
N ILE A 141 6.61 -1.74 -9.09
CA ILE A 141 5.50 -2.07 -8.19
C ILE A 141 5.95 -3.11 -7.16
N LEU A 142 6.78 -4.04 -7.63
CA LEU A 142 7.34 -5.14 -6.85
C LEU A 142 8.69 -4.81 -6.20
N ASP A 143 9.21 -3.59 -6.38
CA ASP A 143 10.44 -3.15 -5.72
C ASP A 143 10.10 -2.74 -4.29
N LEU A 144 10.47 -3.63 -3.36
CA LEU A 144 10.20 -3.48 -1.94
C LEU A 144 11.37 -2.85 -1.19
N LYS A 145 12.40 -2.37 -1.90
CA LYS A 145 13.48 -1.63 -1.26
C LYS A 145 12.91 -0.36 -0.65
N SER A 146 13.04 -0.25 0.67
CA SER A 146 12.95 1.03 1.35
C SER A 146 14.13 1.87 0.88
N GLU A 147 13.90 2.90 0.08
CA GLU A 147 14.92 3.94 -0.08
C GLU A 147 14.86 4.88 1.14
N PRO A 148 15.99 5.14 1.82
CA PRO A 148 16.17 6.36 2.59
C PRO A 148 17.04 7.36 1.81
N LYS A 149 16.48 8.56 1.58
CA LYS A 149 17.08 9.91 1.49
C LYS A 149 18.36 10.13 0.64
N ASP A 150 18.29 10.98 -0.41
CA ASP A 150 18.64 12.43 -0.32
C ASP A 150 18.69 13.16 -1.70
N THR A 151 18.28 14.43 -1.64
CA THR A 151 18.44 15.58 -2.57
C THR A 151 17.46 15.83 -3.73
N PRO A 152 17.09 17.11 -3.95
CA PRO A 152 15.94 17.52 -4.74
C PRO A 152 16.32 17.71 -6.20
N ASN A 153 15.61 17.05 -7.11
CA ASN A 153 15.58 17.44 -8.51
C ASN A 153 14.14 17.71 -8.91
N TYR A 154 13.93 18.92 -9.40
CA TYR A 154 12.70 19.52 -9.88
C TYR A 154 11.95 18.60 -10.86
N PHE A 155 11.05 17.77 -10.34
CA PHE A 155 9.79 17.29 -10.92
C PHE A 155 9.04 16.60 -9.76
N GLN A 156 8.53 17.41 -8.84
CA GLN A 156 7.87 16.95 -7.61
C GLN A 156 6.47 16.42 -7.95
N PHE A 157 6.36 15.10 -8.15
CA PHE A 157 5.12 14.37 -7.88
C PHE A 157 5.28 13.76 -6.50
N ASP A 158 4.64 14.37 -5.49
CA ASP A 158 4.51 13.78 -4.16
C ASP A 158 3.58 12.56 -4.25
N PHE A 159 4.16 11.39 -4.51
CA PHE A 159 3.44 10.13 -4.38
C PHE A 159 3.22 9.88 -2.89
N GLY A 160 1.96 9.96 -2.45
CA GLY A 160 1.56 9.93 -1.04
C GLY A 160 2.13 8.75 -0.24
N PHE A 161 3.26 8.99 0.41
CA PHE A 161 3.80 8.13 1.45
C PHE A 161 3.16 8.50 2.78
N LEU A 162 2.60 7.50 3.46
CA LEU A 162 2.14 7.64 4.85
C LEU A 162 3.05 6.80 5.73
N SER A 163 3.59 7.40 6.78
CA SER A 163 4.48 6.71 7.70
C SER A 163 4.26 7.21 9.12
N ASN A 164 4.20 6.27 10.07
CA ASN A 164 4.10 6.58 11.49
C ASN A 164 5.45 6.94 12.16
N LYS A 165 6.48 7.28 11.39
CA LYS A 165 7.81 7.64 11.93
C LYS A 165 7.73 8.96 12.70
N ASN A 166 7.31 8.88 13.96
CA ASN A 166 7.45 9.97 14.90
C ASN A 166 8.94 10.23 15.13
N HIS A 167 9.35 11.45 14.78
CA HIS A 167 10.61 12.03 15.21
C HIS A 167 10.70 11.95 16.74
N SER A 168 11.64 11.17 17.24
CA SER A 168 12.21 11.39 18.56
C SER A 168 12.88 12.77 18.56
N ARG A 169 12.13 13.83 18.88
CA ARG A 169 12.75 15.06 19.37
C ARG A 169 13.11 14.82 20.83
N PHE A 170 14.35 14.39 21.02
CA PHE A 170 15.08 14.58 22.26
C PHE A 170 14.87 16.02 22.76
N SER A 171 14.48 16.15 24.03
CA SER A 171 14.76 17.35 24.81
C SER A 171 16.28 17.53 24.93
N PRO A 172 16.75 18.78 24.97
CA PRO A 172 17.75 19.09 25.98
C PRO A 172 17.44 20.40 26.74
N ILE A 173 17.49 20.23 28.07
CA ILE A 173 17.77 21.16 29.19
C ILE A 173 16.79 22.31 29.37
#